data_AF-A0A0S4Q0S6-F1
#
_entry.id   AF-A0A0S4Q0S6-F1
#
_cell.length_a   1.000
_cell.length_b   1.000
_cell.length_c   1.000
_cell.angle_alpha   90.00
_cell.angle_beta   90.00
_cell.angle_gamma   90.00
#
_symmetry.space_group_name_H-M   'P 1'
#
loop_
_entity.id
_entity.type
_entity.pdbx_description
1 polymer ?
#
loop_
_entity_poly.entity_id
_entity_poly.type
_entity_poly.pdbx_seq_one_letter_code
_entity_poly.pdbx_strand_id
1 'polypeptide(L)' 'MRDECLNEHLFLSLAAARRIIEAWRTDNSTVRPHSRLGSMAPAEFTNRLRPGQMEAGTHLSVA' A
#
# COMPACT_ATOMS: atom_id res chain seq x y z
N MET A 1 11.99 3.94 6.01
CA MET A 1 10.90 3.09 6.57
C MET A 1 10.87 1.66 6.01
N ARG A 2 11.19 1.39 4.73
CA ARG A 2 11.42 -0.01 4.27
C ARG A 2 12.67 -0.63 4.88
N ASP A 3 13.75 0.15 4.97
CA ASP A 3 15.03 -0.35 5.46
C ASP A 3 14.98 -0.74 6.95
N GLU A 4 14.10 -0.11 7.74
CA GLU A 4 13.86 -0.50 9.14
C GLU A 4 13.08 -1.81 9.28
N CYS A 5 12.15 -2.09 8.37
CA CYS A 5 11.32 -3.30 8.43
C CYS A 5 12.02 -4.54 7.85
N LEU A 6 13.04 -4.35 7.01
CA LEU A 6 13.81 -5.43 6.37
C LEU A 6 15.13 -5.77 7.07
N ASN A 7 15.53 -5.00 8.08
CA ASN A 7 16.77 -5.24 8.80
C ASN A 7 16.45 -5.91 10.13
N GLU A 8 16.66 -7.22 10.19
CA GLU A 8 16.39 -8.05 11.38
C GLU A 8 17.12 -7.54 12.65
N HIS A 9 18.24 -6.84 12.46
CA HIS A 9 19.04 -6.24 13.53
C HIS A 9 18.49 -4.92 14.09
N LEU A 10 17.43 -4.35 13.49
CA LEU A 10 16.80 -3.10 13.96
C LEU A 10 15.63 -3.35 14.93
N PHE A 11 15.23 -4.61 15.13
CA PHE A 11 14.17 -4.95 16.07
C PHE A 11 14.72 -5.16 17.48
N LEU A 12 14.71 -4.09 18.28
CA LEU A 12 15.10 -4.14 19.70
C LEU A 12 14.19 -5.05 20.56
N SER A 13 12.98 -5.38 20.07
CA SER A 13 12.06 -6.34 20.69
C SER A 13 10.94 -6.77 19.71
N LEU A 14 10.25 -7.87 20.01
CA LEU A 14 9.08 -8.33 19.26
C LEU A 14 7.93 -7.30 19.25
N ALA A 15 7.78 -6.52 20.33
CA ALA A 15 6.81 -5.43 20.40
C ALA A 15 7.16 -4.28 19.44
N ALA A 16 8.45 -3.92 19.34
CA ALA A 16 8.91 -2.92 18.38
C ALA A 16 8.72 -3.41 16.93
N ALA A 17 9.05 -4.66 16.64
CA ALA A 17 8.84 -5.27 15.33
C ALA A 17 7.37 -5.21 14.90
N ARG A 18 6.44 -5.59 15.80
CA ARG A 18 5.00 -5.53 15.52
C ARG A 18 4.53 -4.11 15.18
N ARG A 19 5.02 -3.10 15.88
CA ARG A 19 4.66 -1.69 15.61
C ARG A 19 5.16 -1.23 14.24
N ILE A 20 6.42 -1.52 13.92
CA ILE A 20 7.04 -1.12 12.64
C ILE A 20 6.32 -1.80 11.47
N ILE A 21 6.04 -3.10 11.60
CA ILE A 21 5.33 -3.87 10.57
C ILE A 21 3.91 -3.33 10.36
N GLU A 22 3.16 -3.03 11.42
CA GLU A 22 1.79 -2.51 11.28
C GLU A 22 1.76 -1.09 10.69
N ALA A 23 2.71 -0.25 11.08
CA ALA A 23 2.90 1.07 10.48
C ALA A 23 3.19 0.95 8.98
N TRP A 24 4.09 0.04 8.60
CA TRP A 24 4.42 -0.22 7.20
C TRP A 24 3.24 -0.78 6.40
N ARG A 25 2.50 -1.72 6.98
CA ARG A 25 1.30 -2.30 6.36
C ARG A 25 0.27 -1.21 6.06
N THR A 26 0.05 -0.30 7.01
CA THR A 26 -0.88 0.81 6.85
C THR A 26 -0.43 1.75 5.73
N ASP A 27 0.81 2.24 5.78
CA ASP A 27 1.37 3.16 4.78
C ASP A 27 1.30 2.60 3.35
N ASN A 28 1.68 1.33 3.18
CA ASN A 28 1.67 0.66 1.89
C ASN A 28 0.25 0.39 1.36
N SER A 29 -0.75 0.35 2.25
CA SER A 29 -2.15 0.08 1.91
C SER A 29 -2.96 1.35 1.64
N THR A 30 -2.60 2.49 2.26
CA THR A 30 -3.44 3.70 2.23
C THR A 30 -2.77 4.92 1.61
N VAL A 31 -1.45 5.03 1.68
CA VAL A 31 -0.73 6.25 1.26
C VAL A 31 0.06 6.01 -0.02
N ARG A 32 0.67 4.82 -0.15
CA ARG A 32 1.64 4.59 -1.21
C ARG A 32 0.97 4.31 -2.57
N PRO A 33 1.22 5.13 -3.60
CA PRO A 33 0.72 4.85 -4.93
C PRO A 33 1.47 3.68 -5.58
N HIS A 34 0.74 2.81 -6.27
CA HIS A 34 1.30 1.68 -7.02
C HIS A 34 1.06 1.86 -8.52
N SER A 35 2.13 1.81 -9.33
CA SER A 35 2.04 1.97 -10.78
C SER A 35 1.10 0.97 -11.45
N ARG A 36 1.07 -0.28 -10.97
CA ARG A 36 0.13 -1.32 -11.43
C ARG A 36 -1.35 -1.00 -11.15
N LEU A 37 -1.61 -0.12 -10.18
CA LEU A 37 -2.94 0.40 -9.85
C LEU A 37 -3.17 1.79 -10.46
N GLY A 38 -2.47 2.15 -11.53
CA GLY A 38 -2.59 3.48 -12.14
C GLY A 38 -2.08 4.61 -11.25
N SER A 39 -1.05 4.32 -10.44
CA SER A 39 -0.49 5.26 -9.45
C SER A 39 -1.47 5.66 -8.34
N MET A 40 -2.43 4.80 -8.03
CA MET A 40 -3.32 4.94 -6.87
C MET A 40 -2.80 4.14 -5.68
N ALA A 41 -3.15 4.58 -4.47
CA ALA A 41 -3.01 3.74 -3.29
C ALA A 41 -4.04 2.59 -3.33
N PRO A 42 -3.74 1.42 -2.73
CA PRO A 42 -4.65 0.27 -2.77
C PRO A 42 -6.03 0.57 -2.20
N ALA A 43 -6.10 1.31 -1.08
CA ALA A 43 -7.37 1.73 -0.49
C ALA A 43 -8.19 2.62 -1.46
N GLU A 44 -7.56 3.50 -2.21
CA GLU A 44 -8.23 4.34 -3.22
C GLU A 44 -8.74 3.49 -4.38
N PHE A 45 -7.93 2.54 -4.85
CA PHE A 45 -8.31 1.61 -5.90
C PHE A 45 -9.51 0.74 -5.48
N THR A 46 -9.47 0.16 -4.28
CA THR A 46 -10.60 -0.61 -3.73
C THR A 46 -11.84 0.26 -3.60
N ASN A 47 -11.71 1.50 -3.14
CA ASN A 47 -12.84 2.43 -3.03
C ASN A 47 -13.49 2.74 -4.39
N ARG A 48 -12.71 2.85 -5.47
CA ARG A 48 -13.22 3.06 -6.84
C ARG A 48 -13.89 1.82 -7.43
N LEU A 49 -13.42 0.63 -7.08
CA LEU A 49 -14.02 -0.64 -7.51
C LEU A 49 -15.31 -1.00 -6.77
N ARG A 50 -15.71 -0.25 -5.74
CA ARG A 50 -16.99 -0.48 -5.06
C ARG A 50 -18.13 -0.26 -6.07
N PRO A 51 -19.09 -1.20 -6.19
CA PRO A 51 -20.19 -1.08 -7.15
C PRO A 51 -20.99 0.20 -6.86
N GLY A 52 -20.87 1.19 -7.76
CA GLY A 52 -21.51 2.51 -7.61
C GLY A 52 -20.69 3.70 -8.10
N GLN A 53 -19.38 3.55 -8.39
CA GLN A 53 -18.52 4.67 -8.85
C GLN A 53 -17.73 4.40 -10.15
N MET A 54 -18.13 3.40 -10.95
CA MET A 54 -17.51 3.13 -12.25
C MET A 54 -17.94 4.16 -13.31
N GLU A 55 -17.40 5.37 -13.25
CA GLU A 55 -17.43 6.30 -14.40
C GLU A 55 -16.27 5.99 -15.34
N ALA A 56 -16.59 6.01 -16.62
CA ALA A 56 -15.84 5.49 -17.76
C ALA A 56 -14.37 5.95 -17.82
N GLY A 57 -13.46 4.99 -17.99
CA GLY A 57 -12.05 5.32 -18.23
C GLY A 57 -11.08 4.14 -18.23
N THR A 58 -11.51 2.93 -18.60
CA THR A 58 -10.58 1.82 -18.80
C THR A 58 -9.80 2.03 -20.10
N HIS A 59 -8.68 2.73 -20.04
CA HIS A 59 -7.59 2.54 -20.99
C HIS A 59 -6.35 2.08 -20.21
N LEU A 60 -6.39 0.83 -19.75
CA LEU A 60 -5.19 0.15 -19.28
C LEU A 60 -4.38 -0.27 -20.52
N SER A 61 -3.55 0.64 -21.02
CA SER A 61 -2.53 0.27 -22.01
C SER A 61 -1.43 -0.47 -21.26
N VAL A 62 -1.37 -1.79 -21.47
CA VAL A 62 -0.21 -2.61 -21.11
C VAL A 62 0.88 -2.28 -22.13
N ALA A 63 2.02 -1.78 -21.64
CA ALA A 63 3.30 -1.79 -22.34
C ALA A 63 4.29 -2.58 -21.48
#